data_AF-A0A535FG64-F1
#
_entry.id   AF-A0A535FG64-F1
#
_cell.length_a   1.000
_cell.length_b   1.000
_cell.length_c   1.000
_cell.angle_alpha   90.00
_cell.angle_beta   90.00
_cell.angle_gamma   90.00
#
_symmetry.space_group_name_H-M   'P 1'
#
loop_
_entity.id
_entity.type
_entity.pdbx_description
1 polymer ?
#
loop_
_entity_poly.entity_id
_entity_poly.type
_entity_poly.pdbx_seq_one_letter_code
_entity_poly.pdbx_strand_id
1 'polypeptide(L)' 'MATATLENKLSRALELIGGTIDPEIVESYQSLEARILAQALENVEIAERRLREIQKLVGDFSEVMA' A
#
# COMPACT_ATOMS: atom_id res chain seq x y z
N MET A 1 -2.06 -22.50 18.37
CA MET A 1 -2.86 -22.36 17.14
C MET A 1 -3.19 -20.90 16.83
N ALA A 2 -3.82 -20.13 17.73
CA ALA A 2 -4.20 -18.73 17.46
C ALA A 2 -3.03 -17.80 17.07
N THR A 3 -1.86 -17.93 17.71
CA THR A 3 -0.63 -17.19 17.38
C THR A 3 -0.10 -17.50 15.99
N ALA A 4 -0.04 -18.78 15.61
CA ALA A 4 0.36 -19.20 14.26
C ALA A 4 -0.59 -18.67 13.17
N THR A 5 -1.89 -18.56 13.48
CA THR A 5 -2.86 -17.94 12.55
C THR A 5 -2.63 -16.44 12.38
N LEU A 6 -2.23 -15.73 13.44
CA LEU A 6 -1.92 -14.30 13.39
C LEU A 6 -0.63 -14.05 12.60
N GLU A 7 0.44 -14.78 12.91
CA GLU A 7 1.72 -14.67 12.20
C GLU A 7 1.56 -14.92 10.69
N ASN A 8 0.80 -15.96 10.29
CA ASN A 8 0.53 -16.21 8.88
C ASN A 8 -0.23 -15.06 8.19
N LYS A 9 -1.17 -14.42 8.90
CA LYS A 9 -1.90 -13.27 8.36
C LYS A 9 -0.99 -12.05 8.20
N LEU A 10 -0.10 -11.78 9.16
CA LEU A 10 0.83 -10.66 9.09
C LEU A 10 1.88 -10.85 8.02
N SER A 11 2.44 -12.06 7.90
CA SER A 11 3.34 -12.41 6.79
C SER A 11 2.67 -12.21 5.44
N ARG A 12 1.43 -12.66 5.29
CA ARG A 12 0.68 -12.45 4.05
C ARG A 12 0.39 -10.97 3.78
N ALA A 13 0.06 -10.20 4.82
CA ALA A 13 -0.18 -8.77 4.67
C ALA A 13 1.10 -8.03 4.25
N LEU A 14 2.26 -8.42 4.80
CA LEU A 14 3.57 -7.91 4.40
C LEU A 14 3.86 -8.19 2.92
N GLU A 15 3.59 -9.40 2.44
CA GLU A 15 3.74 -9.73 1.02
C GLU A 15 2.86 -8.84 0.12
N LEU A 16 1.61 -8.60 0.52
CA LEU A 16 0.66 -7.81 -0.26
C LEU A 16 1.07 -6.33 -0.41
N ILE A 17 1.74 -5.76 0.59
CA ILE A 17 2.24 -4.38 0.53
C ILE A 17 3.61 -4.26 -0.18
N GLY A 18 4.19 -5.38 -0.64
CA GLY A 18 5.45 -5.40 -1.39
C GLY A 18 6.62 -6.10 -0.69
N GLY A 19 6.41 -6.69 0.49
CA GLY A 19 7.42 -7.44 1.24
C GLY A 19 8.40 -6.59 2.04
N THR A 20 8.31 -5.26 1.94
CA THR A 20 9.17 -4.29 2.66
C THR A 20 8.33 -3.14 3.19
N ILE A 21 8.80 -2.49 4.25
CA ILE A 21 8.18 -1.31 4.87
C ILE A 21 9.22 -0.19 4.86
N ASP A 22 8.79 1.03 4.54
CA ASP A 22 9.62 2.22 4.58
C ASP A 22 10.28 2.41 5.96
N PRO A 23 11.59 2.70 6.04
CA PRO A 23 12.29 2.95 7.29
C PRO A 23 11.64 4.01 8.19
N GLU A 24 11.08 5.09 7.63
CA GLU A 24 10.41 6.14 8.41
C GLU A 24 9.15 5.61 9.10
N ILE A 25 8.40 4.71 8.45
CA ILE A 25 7.25 4.01 9.03
C ILE A 25 7.71 3.04 10.11
N VAL A 26 8.83 2.34 9.90
CA VAL A 26 9.40 1.41 10.91
C VAL A 26 9.78 2.15 12.18
N GLU A 27 10.35 3.34 12.06
CA GLU A 27 10.73 4.20 13.20
C GLU A 27 9.53 4.85 13.89
N SER A 28 8.48 5.19 13.13
CA SER A 28 7.30 5.89 13.64
C SER A 28 6.29 5.02 14.38
N TYR A 29 6.25 3.72 14.10
CA TYR A 29 5.28 2.79 14.68
C TYR A 29 5.94 1.61 15.40
N GLN A 30 5.40 1.21 16.55
CA GLN A 30 6.00 0.16 17.38
C GLN A 30 5.57 -1.27 17.00
N SER A 31 4.34 -1.45 16.51
CA SER A 31 3.83 -2.78 16.13
C SER A 31 3.93 -3.03 14.63
N LEU A 32 4.14 -4.30 14.25
CA LEU A 32 4.19 -4.71 12.85
C LEU A 32 2.85 -4.44 12.15
N GLU A 33 1.73 -4.65 12.84
CA GLU A 33 0.39 -4.35 12.35
C GLU A 33 0.23 -2.87 11.97
N ALA A 34 0.69 -1.97 12.84
CA ALA A 34 0.59 -0.53 12.59
C ALA A 34 1.49 -0.11 11.43
N ARG A 35 2.69 -0.69 11.33
CA ARG A 35 3.60 -0.47 10.20
C ARG A 35 3.01 -0.95 8.88
N ILE A 36 2.43 -2.15 8.86
CA ILE A 36 1.77 -2.71 7.67
C ILE A 36 0.60 -1.82 7.23
N LEU A 37 -0.22 -1.36 8.18
CA LEU A 37 -1.34 -0.47 7.89
C LEU A 37 -0.85 0.87 7.33
N ALA A 38 0.16 1.48 7.94
CA ALA A 38 0.74 2.74 7.47
C ALA A 38 1.30 2.61 6.04
N GLN A 39 2.05 1.54 5.76
CA GLN A 39 2.57 1.30 4.41
C GLN A 39 1.47 1.07 3.39
N ALA A 40 0.40 0.35 3.77
CA ALA A 40 -0.73 0.12 2.87
C ALA A 40 -1.44 1.44 2.49
N LEU A 41 -1.60 2.36 3.44
CA LEU A 41 -2.18 3.68 3.17
C LEU A 41 -1.29 4.52 2.26
N GLU A 42 0.01 4.56 2.53
CA GLU A 42 0.97 5.26 1.67
C GLU A 42 0.98 4.71 0.23
N ASN A 43 0.94 3.38 0.09
CA ASN A 43 0.84 2.73 -1.21
C ASN A 43 -0.41 3.18 -1.99
N VAL A 44 -1.55 3.35 -1.32
CA VAL A 44 -2.78 3.85 -1.93
C VAL A 44 -2.62 5.30 -2.38
N GLU A 45 -2.06 6.17 -1.53
CA GLU A 45 -1.84 7.58 -1.90
C GLU A 45 -0.90 7.73 -3.10
N ILE A 46 0.17 6.91 -3.15
CA ILE A 46 1.09 6.86 -4.29
C ILE A 46 0.35 6.36 -5.53
N ALA A 47 -0.44 5.30 -5.41
CA ALA A 47 -1.21 4.75 -6.53
C ALA A 47 -2.19 5.77 -7.11
N GLU A 48 -2.91 6.51 -6.26
CA GLU A 48 -3.81 7.57 -6.70
C GLU A 48 -3.07 8.71 -7.40
N ARG A 49 -1.92 9.14 -6.85
CA ARG A 49 -1.11 10.20 -7.45
C ARG A 49 -0.65 9.78 -8.85
N ARG A 50 -0.13 8.57 -8.99
CA ARG A 50 0.29 7.99 -10.27
C ARG A 50 -0.89 7.86 -11.24
N LEU A 51 -2.06 7.44 -10.76
CA LEU A 51 -3.26 7.37 -11.59
C LEU A 51 -3.63 8.75 -12.16
N ARG A 52 -3.64 9.80 -11.33
CA ARG A 52 -3.90 11.18 -11.76
C ARG A 52 -2.86 11.68 -12.77
N GLU A 53 -1.59 11.34 -12.60
CA GLU A 53 -0.53 11.67 -13.56
C GLU A 53 -0.75 10.96 -14.90
N ILE A 54 -1.08 9.67 -14.88
CA ILE A 54 -1.41 8.90 -16.09
C ILE A 54 -2.61 9.51 -16.81
N GLN A 55 -3.68 9.85 -16.09
CA GLN A 55 -4.87 10.49 -16.66
C GLN A 55 -4.54 11.82 -17.37
N LYS A 56 -3.64 12.64 -16.81
CA LYS A 56 -3.19 13.87 -17.46
C LYS A 56 -2.41 13.61 -18.76
N LEU A 57 -1.64 12.53 -18.82
CA LEU A 57 -0.81 12.19 -19.98
C LEU A 57 -1.62 11.55 -21.11
N VAL A 58 -2.57 10.69 -20.78
CA VAL A 58 -3.38 9.94 -21.75
C VAL A 58 -4.60 10.75 -22.22
N GLY A 59 -4.93 11.85 -21.55
CA GLY A 59 -6.20 12.55 -21.70
C GLY A 59 -7.31 11.81 -20.95
N ASP A 60 -8.41 12.50 -20.64
CA ASP A 60 -9.56 11.84 -20.04
C ASP A 60 -10.00 10.70 -20.97
N PHE A 61 -9.97 9.44 -20.51
CA PHE A 61 -10.54 8.32 -21.27
C PHE A 61 -12.02 8.57 -21.63
N SER A 62 -12.67 9.51 -20.93
CA SER A 62 -14.00 10.03 -21.25
C SER A 62 -14.07 10.80 -22.58
N GLU A 63 -13.02 11.51 -22.99
CA GLU A 63 -13.03 12.30 -24.23
C GLU A 63 -12.62 11.46 -25.46
N VAL A 64 -11.79 10.43 -25.28
CA VAL A 64 -11.32 9.57 -26.38
C VAL A 64 -12.39 8.55 -26.83
N MET A 65 -13.42 8.33 -26.01
CA MET A 65 -14.57 7.47 -26.30
C MET A 65 -15.86 8.21 -26.70
N ALA A 66 -15.82 9.54 -26.84
CA ALA A 66 -16.91 10.36 -27.38
C ALA A 66 -16.75 10.58 -28.90
#